data_AF-A0A2P1PPM3-F1
#
_entry.id   AF-A0A2P1PPM3-F1
#
_cell.length_a   1.000
_cell.length_b   1.000
_cell.length_c   1.000
_cell.angle_alpha   90.00
_cell.angle_beta   90.00
_cell.angle_gamma   90.00
#
_symmetry.space_group_name_H-M   'P 1'
#
loop_
_entity.id
_entity.type
_entity.pdbx_description
1 polymer ?
#
loop_
_entity_poly.entity_id
_entity_poly.type
_entity_poly.pdbx_seq_one_letter_code
_entity_poly.pdbx_strand_id
1 'polypeptide(L)' 'MKPFDVVRITRLRDDRFALQKPDQLRHPAVGDIGAIVEAYTWPSQAFEVECVDPNSGATVWLEAMYPEELELVQSYS' A
#
# COMPACT_ATOMS: atom_id res chain seq x y z
N MET A 1 -5.17 -1.42 -11.98
CA MET A 1 -4.10 -1.68 -11.00
C MET A 1 -3.91 -3.18 -10.91
N LYS A 2 -2.66 -3.63 -10.98
CA LYS A 2 -2.23 -5.04 -10.95
C LYS A 2 -0.92 -5.15 -10.16
N PRO A 3 -0.45 -6.36 -9.82
CA PRO A 3 0.85 -6.53 -9.20
C PRO A 3 1.97 -5.81 -9.96
N PHE A 4 2.90 -5.23 -9.20
CA PHE A 4 4.03 -4.39 -9.61
C PHE A 4 3.68 -2.98 -10.10
N ASP A 5 2.42 -2.61 -10.22
CA ASP A 5 2.06 -1.19 -10.40
C ASP A 5 2.49 -0.39 -9.16
N VAL A 6 3.03 0.81 -9.41
CA VAL A 6 3.37 1.79 -8.36
C VAL A 6 2.17 2.70 -8.12
N VAL A 7 1.79 2.85 -6.87
CA VAL A 7 0.61 3.60 -6.44
C VAL A 7 0.95 4.61 -5.35
N ARG A 8 0.15 5.66 -5.26
CA ARG A 8 0.18 6.67 -4.19
C ARG A 8 -1.07 6.56 -3.34
N ILE A 9 -0.91 6.63 -2.02
CA ILE A 9 -2.04 6.76 -1.10
C ILE A 9 -2.62 8.16 -1.21
N THR A 10 -3.89 8.27 -1.59
CA THR A 10 -4.61 9.57 -1.68
C THR A 10 -5.53 9.82 -0.49
N ARG A 11 -5.93 8.75 0.20
CA ARG A 11 -6.76 8.81 1.41
C ARG A 11 -6.62 7.52 2.21
N LEU A 12 -6.87 7.60 3.50
CA LEU A 12 -6.96 6.47 4.40
C LEU A 12 -8.35 6.47 5.02
N ARG A 13 -9.03 5.32 5.03
CA ARG A 13 -10.25 5.16 5.83
C ARG A 13 -9.88 5.02 7.30
N ASP A 14 -10.71 5.59 8.17
CA ASP A 14 -10.51 5.69 9.62
C ASP A 14 -10.03 4.38 10.29
N ASP A 15 -9.30 4.53 11.39
CA ASP A 15 -8.85 3.56 12.42
C ASP A 15 -8.24 2.21 11.96
N ARG A 16 -8.20 1.88 10.67
CA ARG A 16 -7.76 0.56 10.19
C ARG A 16 -6.32 0.23 10.53
N PHE A 17 -5.50 1.26 10.70
CA PHE A 17 -4.09 1.15 11.02
C PHE A 17 -3.78 1.55 12.47
N ALA A 18 -4.77 1.59 13.36
CA ALA A 18 -4.56 2.01 14.75
C ALA A 18 -3.69 1.04 15.57
N LEU A 19 -3.50 -0.20 15.10
CA LEU A 19 -2.66 -1.20 15.75
C LEU A 19 -1.29 -1.26 15.06
N GLN A 20 -0.24 -0.94 15.80
CA GLN A 20 1.14 -1.06 15.30
C GLN A 20 1.53 -2.52 15.19
N LYS A 21 1.96 -2.93 14.00
CA LYS A 21 2.53 -4.27 13.78
C LYS A 21 4.03 -4.24 14.06
N PRO A 22 4.62 -5.27 14.71
CA PRO A 22 6.04 -5.26 15.11
C PRO A 22 7.03 -5.18 13.95
N ASP A 23 6.59 -5.59 12.76
CA ASP A 23 7.35 -5.65 11.51
C ASP A 23 7.24 -4.37 10.67
N GLN A 24 6.46 -3.38 11.12
CA GLN A 24 6.29 -2.11 10.43
C GLN A 24 7.06 -1.00 11.12
N LEU A 25 7.83 -0.23 10.35
CA LEU A 25 8.55 0.94 10.87
C LEU A 25 7.59 2.07 11.27
N ARG A 26 6.49 2.22 10.53
CA ARG A 26 5.41 3.18 10.83
C ARG A 26 4.12 2.80 10.08
N HIS A 27 3.03 3.44 10.44
CA HIS A 27 1.76 3.31 9.71
C HIS A 27 1.80 3.95 8.31
N PRO A 28 0.93 3.49 7.39
CA PRO A 28 0.68 4.18 6.13
C PRO A 28 0.19 5.61 6.33
N ALA A 29 0.62 6.51 5.45
CA ALA A 29 0.23 7.92 5.44
C ALA A 29 -0.20 8.36 4.04
N VAL A 30 -1.12 9.34 3.97
CA VAL A 30 -1.47 9.98 2.68
C VAL A 30 -0.22 10.59 2.06
N GLY A 31 -0.02 10.33 0.77
CA GLY A 31 1.16 10.73 0.00
C GLY A 31 2.23 9.67 -0.10
N ASP A 32 2.18 8.61 0.72
CA ASP A 32 3.12 7.49 0.59
C ASP A 32 3.01 6.84 -0.79
N ILE A 33 4.16 6.39 -1.30
CA ILE A 33 4.27 5.64 -2.54
C ILE A 33 4.66 4.21 -2.20
N GLY A 34 3.98 3.25 -2.81
CA GLY A 34 4.26 1.83 -2.68
C GLY A 34 4.00 1.07 -3.98
N ALA A 35 4.43 -0.19 -4.00
CA ALA A 35 4.15 -1.11 -5.10
C ALA A 35 3.05 -2.10 -4.68
N ILE A 36 2.15 -2.44 -5.61
CA ILE A 36 1.19 -3.53 -5.39
C ILE A 36 1.95 -4.85 -5.44
N VAL A 37 1.85 -5.65 -4.38
CA VAL A 37 2.46 -6.98 -4.33
C VAL A 37 1.45 -8.09 -4.64
N GLU A 38 0.17 -7.87 -4.31
CA GLU A 38 -0.92 -8.83 -4.57
C GLU A 38 -2.25 -8.11 -4.80
N ALA A 39 -3.15 -8.73 -5.57
CA ALA A 39 -4.51 -8.24 -5.82
C ALA A 39 -5.56 -9.26 -5.35
N TYR A 40 -6.42 -8.84 -4.42
CA TYR A 40 -7.52 -9.65 -3.91
C TYR A 40 -8.82 -9.32 -4.63
N THR A 41 -9.66 -10.33 -4.88
CA THR A 41 -10.98 -10.18 -5.49
C THR A 41 -12.14 -10.58 -4.58
N TRP A 42 -11.85 -11.18 -3.41
CA TRP A 42 -12.85 -11.64 -2.45
C TRP A 42 -12.44 -11.29 -1.01
N PRO A 43 -13.33 -10.77 -0.14
CA PRO A 43 -14.76 -10.48 -0.37
C PRO A 43 -15.03 -9.23 -1.23
N SER A 44 -14.00 -8.46 -1.54
CA SER A 44 -14.07 -7.25 -2.37
C SER A 44 -12.71 -6.98 -3.00
N GLN A 45 -12.66 -6.16 -4.05
CA GLN A 45 -11.40 -5.77 -4.65
C GLN A 45 -10.53 -5.01 -3.65
N ALA A 46 -9.30 -5.47 -3.44
CA ALA A 46 -8.29 -4.81 -2.63
C ALA A 46 -6.90 -5.14 -3.18
N PHE A 47 -5.92 -4.35 -2.78
CA PHE A 47 -4.53 -4.52 -3.18
C PHE A 47 -3.65 -4.56 -1.94
N GLU A 48 -2.79 -5.54 -1.83
CA GLU A 48 -1.71 -5.50 -0.87
C GLU A 48 -0.62 -4.58 -1.43
N VAL A 49 -0.29 -3.52 -0.68
CA VAL A 49 0.67 -2.51 -1.08
C VAL A 49 1.82 -2.51 -0.11
N GLU A 50 3.04 -2.50 -0.65
CA GLU A 50 4.27 -2.40 0.12
C GLU A 50 4.93 -1.03 -0.11
N CYS A 51 5.24 -0.33 0.97
CA CYS A 51 6.12 0.84 0.95
C CYS A 51 7.48 0.44 1.51
N VAL A 52 8.53 0.79 0.78
CA VAL A 52 9.92 0.50 1.17
C VAL A 52 10.70 1.79 1.32
N ASP A 53 11.67 1.79 2.24
CA ASP A 53 12.62 2.88 2.34
C ASP A 53 13.57 2.81 1.13
N PRO A 54 13.71 3.89 0.33
CA PRO A 54 14.45 3.84 -0.92
C PRO A 54 15.96 3.69 -0.72
N ASN A 55 16.49 3.96 0.48
CA ASN A 55 17.93 3.87 0.75
C ASN A 55 18.34 2.48 1.24
N SER A 56 17.52 1.87 2.09
CA SER A 56 17.79 0.59 2.74
C SER A 56 17.09 -0.60 2.08
N GLY A 57 16.03 -0.34 1.30
CA GLY A 57 15.14 -1.37 0.76
C GLY A 57 14.28 -2.07 1.81
N ALA A 58 14.30 -1.61 3.06
CA ALA A 58 13.50 -2.19 4.13
C ALA A 58 12.02 -1.83 3.97
N THR A 59 11.14 -2.80 4.24
CA THR A 59 9.70 -2.56 4.33
C THR A 59 9.41 -1.55 5.43
N VAL A 60 8.78 -0.44 5.06
CA VAL A 60 8.26 0.58 5.99
C VAL A 60 6.91 0.12 6.53
N TRP A 61 6.03 -0.31 5.63
CA TRP A 61 4.76 -0.95 5.93
C TRP A 61 4.29 -1.82 4.76
N LEU A 62 3.42 -2.76 5.07
CA LEU A 62 2.75 -3.65 4.13
C LEU A 62 1.28 -3.76 4.56
N GLU A 63 0.36 -3.29 3.73
CA GLU A 63 -1.06 -3.22 4.08
C GLU A 63 -1.99 -3.41 2.90
N ALA A 64 -3.16 -4.00 3.18
CA ALA A 64 -4.25 -4.08 2.23
C ALA A 64 -4.99 -2.74 2.11
N MET A 65 -5.19 -2.28 0.88
CA MET A 65 -5.84 -1.02 0.55
C MET A 65 -6.92 -1.22 -0.51
N TYR A 66 -7.99 -0.45 -0.41
CA TYR A 66 -9.04 -0.43 -1.42
C TYR A 66 -8.60 0.37 -2.64
N PRO A 67 -9.11 0.06 -3.85
CA PRO A 67 -8.79 0.80 -5.08
C PRO A 67 -8.95 2.32 -4.92
N GLU A 68 -10.01 2.70 -4.23
CA GLU A 68 -10.37 4.04 -3.84
C GLU A 68 -9.33 4.84 -3.05
N GLU A 69 -8.47 4.17 -2.30
CA GLU A 69 -7.43 4.77 -1.46
C GLU A 69 -6.16 5.07 -2.26
N LEU A 70 -6.09 4.58 -3.49
CA LEU A 70 -4.90 4.53 -4.31
C LEU A 70 -5.06 5.32 -5.61
N GLU A 71 -3.97 5.96 -6.02
CA GLU A 71 -3.80 6.54 -7.35
C GLU A 71 -2.65 5.81 -8.05
N LEU A 72 -2.87 5.37 -9.30
CA LEU A 72 -1.83 4.78 -10.12
C LEU A 72 -0.79 5.84 -10.49
N VAL A 73 0.46 5.62 -10.11
CA VAL A 73 1.60 6.49 -10.45
C VAL A 73 2.35 5.96 -11.66
N GLN A 74 2.62 4.65 -11.69
CA GLN A 74 3.35 4.00 -12.77
C GLN A 74 2.87 2.56 -12.94
N SER A 75 2.74 2.12 -14.19
CA SER A 75 2.44 0.73 -14.52
C SER A 75 3.52 0.16 -15.42
N TYR A 76 3.86 -1.12 -15.22
CA TYR A 76 4.80 -1.84 -16.06
C TYR A 76 4.05 -2.77 -17.02
N SER A 77 4.56 -2.92 -18.23
CA SER A 77 3.93 -3.68 -19.32
C SER A 77 4.02 -5.17 -19.09
#